data_AF-A0A952D6W1-F1
#
_entry.id   AF-A0A952D6W1-F1
#
_cell.length_a   1.000
_cell.length_b   1.000
_cell.length_c   1.000
_cell.angle_alpha   90.00
_cell.angle_beta   90.00
_cell.angle_gamma   90.00
#
_symmetry.space_group_name_H-M   'P 1'
#
loop_
_entity.id
_entity.type
_entity.pdbx_description
1 polymer ?
#
loop_
_entity_poly.entity_id
_entity_poly.type
_entity_poly.pdbx_seq_one_letter_code
_entity_poly.pdbx_strand_id
1 'polypeptide(L)'
;MSSPVPNRWDAALAPSDPLEQLVYASNLLGSDPRVTNFGGGNTSAKIPMADPLTGEMVEVLWVKGSGGDLGSANAGGFASLYQDKVVALEAKGLPEDDIVALYSHCTFNLNPRACSIDTP
;
A
#
# COMPACT_ATOMS: atom_id res chain seq x y z
N MET A 1 17.87 2.54 29.12
CA MET A 1 17.18 3.28 28.04
C MET A 1 17.38 2.48 26.76
N SER A 2 16.33 2.25 25.98
CA SER A 2 16.45 1.56 24.67
C SER A 2 17.17 2.48 23.67
N SER A 3 18.09 1.93 22.88
CA SER A 3 18.76 2.69 21.80
C SER A 3 17.75 3.15 20.75
N PRO A 4 17.94 4.32 20.12
CA PRO A 4 17.03 4.81 19.08
C PRO A 4 16.95 3.83 17.90
N VAL A 5 15.81 3.85 17.20
CA VAL A 5 15.65 3.13 15.94
C VAL A 5 16.48 3.85 14.87
N PRO A 6 17.45 3.18 14.22
CA PRO A 6 18.28 3.82 13.20
C PRO A 6 17.50 4.02 11.91
N ASN A 7 17.79 5.09 11.18
CA ASN A 7 17.37 5.21 9.79
C ASN A 7 18.20 4.25 8.93
N ARG A 8 17.54 3.33 8.22
CA ARG A 8 18.16 2.31 7.36
C ARG A 8 18.02 2.59 5.86
N TRP A 9 17.45 3.75 5.49
CA TRP A 9 17.32 4.13 4.08
C TRP A 9 18.69 4.40 3.46
N ASP A 10 19.01 3.66 2.40
CA ASP A 10 20.20 3.87 1.59
C ASP A 10 19.81 4.36 0.19
N ALA A 11 20.12 5.63 -0.09
CA ALA A 11 19.81 6.25 -1.37
C ALA A 11 20.55 5.62 -2.57
N ALA A 12 21.67 4.93 -2.34
CA ALA A 12 22.40 4.24 -3.41
C ALA A 12 21.78 2.88 -3.77
N LEU A 13 20.98 2.30 -2.87
CA LEU A 13 20.27 1.03 -3.07
C LEU A 13 18.79 1.22 -3.39
N ALA A 14 18.24 2.39 -3.09
CA ALA A 14 16.83 2.71 -3.35
C ALA A 14 16.51 2.61 -4.86
N PRO A 15 15.48 1.84 -5.25
CA PRO A 15 15.05 1.73 -6.64
C PRO A 15 14.59 3.08 -7.22
N SER A 16 14.59 3.21 -8.54
CA SER A 16 14.01 4.39 -9.21
C SER A 16 12.50 4.27 -9.43
N ASP A 17 12.00 3.03 -9.57
CA ASP A 17 10.57 2.77 -9.74
C ASP A 17 9.82 3.03 -8.41
N PRO A 18 8.74 3.83 -8.40
CA PRO A 18 8.03 4.18 -7.16
C PRO A 18 7.40 2.98 -6.42
N LEU A 19 6.95 1.95 -7.13
CA LEU A 19 6.41 0.76 -6.49
C LEU A 19 7.53 -0.06 -5.83
N GLU A 20 8.66 -0.20 -6.50
CA GLU A 20 9.84 -0.83 -5.91
C GLU A 20 10.44 -0.01 -4.75
N GLN A 21 10.34 1.33 -4.77
CA GLN A 21 10.67 2.16 -3.61
C GLN A 21 9.73 1.91 -2.44
N LEU A 22 8.43 1.76 -2.68
CA LEU A 22 7.46 1.39 -1.64
C LEU A 22 7.83 0.03 -1.03
N VAL A 23 8.12 -0.98 -1.86
CA VAL A 23 8.59 -2.30 -1.42
C VAL A 23 9.86 -2.19 -0.57
N TYR A 24 10.85 -1.42 -1.03
CA TYR A 24 12.10 -1.20 -0.31
C TYR A 24 11.86 -0.55 1.05
N ALA A 25 11.06 0.53 1.10
CA ALA A 25 10.68 1.20 2.34
C ALA A 25 9.97 0.25 3.32
N SER A 26 9.01 -0.54 2.83
CA SER A 26 8.28 -1.52 3.61
C SER A 26 9.21 -2.56 4.22
N ASN A 27 10.14 -3.10 3.44
CA ASN A 27 11.11 -4.08 3.93
C ASN A 27 12.04 -3.48 5.00
N LEU A 28 12.48 -2.23 4.85
CA LEU A 28 13.27 -1.55 5.86
C LEU A 28 12.49 -1.35 7.17
N LEU A 29 11.22 -0.92 7.10
CA LEU A 29 10.35 -0.77 8.26
C LEU A 29 10.09 -2.12 8.94
N GLY A 30 9.78 -3.16 8.15
CA GLY A 30 9.51 -4.50 8.64
C GLY A 30 10.74 -5.25 9.19
N SER A 31 11.95 -4.78 8.87
CA SER A 31 13.20 -5.38 9.36
C SER A 31 13.54 -5.05 10.81
N ASP A 32 12.75 -4.19 11.47
CA ASP A 32 12.92 -3.82 12.87
C ASP A 32 11.60 -4.06 13.65
N PRO A 33 11.54 -5.07 14.53
CA PRO A 33 10.33 -5.39 15.28
C PRO A 33 9.94 -4.30 16.31
N ARG A 34 10.78 -3.27 16.51
CA ARG A 34 10.42 -2.08 17.28
C ARG A 34 9.53 -1.11 16.49
N VAL A 35 9.48 -1.26 15.16
CA VAL A 35 8.72 -0.41 14.24
C VAL A 35 7.43 -1.08 13.81
N THR A 36 7.46 -2.37 13.51
CA THR A 36 6.28 -3.13 13.05
C THR A 36 6.06 -4.37 13.91
N ASN A 37 4.80 -4.63 14.28
CA ASN A 37 4.41 -5.90 14.87
C ASN A 37 4.29 -6.98 13.77
N PHE A 38 4.57 -8.24 14.10
CA PHE A 38 4.43 -9.36 13.16
C PHE A 38 3.04 -9.37 12.49
N GLY A 39 3.01 -9.30 11.16
CA GLY A 39 1.77 -9.28 10.37
C GLY A 39 0.98 -7.95 10.42
N GLY A 40 1.50 -6.91 11.07
CA GLY A 40 0.88 -5.60 11.21
C GLY A 40 1.67 -4.46 10.54
N GLY A 41 1.09 -3.26 10.56
CA GLY A 41 1.66 -2.06 9.95
C GLY A 41 1.28 -1.92 8.47
N ASN A 42 1.03 -0.69 8.01
CA ASN A 42 0.64 -0.40 6.64
C ASN A 42 1.58 0.61 6.01
N THR A 43 1.78 0.44 4.71
CA THR A 43 2.52 1.37 3.86
C THR A 43 1.75 1.53 2.56
N SER A 44 1.77 2.73 2.01
CA SER A 44 1.14 3.03 0.74
C SER A 44 1.92 4.07 -0.04
N ALA A 45 1.70 4.10 -1.35
CA ALA A 45 2.16 5.13 -2.26
C ALA A 45 1.07 5.45 -3.28
N LYS A 46 1.03 6.70 -3.72
CA LYS A 46 0.17 7.15 -4.82
C LYS A 46 1.04 7.29 -6.07
N ILE A 47 0.73 6.52 -7.10
CA ILE A 47 1.56 6.41 -8.31
C ILE A 47 0.66 6.70 -9.52
N PRO A 48 1.00 7.68 -10.38
CA PRO A 48 0.24 7.91 -11.60
C PRO A 48 0.47 6.76 -12.59
N MET A 49 -0.59 6.15 -13.08
CA MET A 49 -0.55 5.04 -14.04
C MET A 49 -1.59 5.24 -15.14
N ALA A 50 -1.34 4.70 -16.33
CA ALA A 50 -2.33 4.69 -17.40
C ALA A 50 -3.43 3.66 -17.09
N ASP A 51 -4.69 4.09 -17.15
CA ASP A 51 -5.84 3.20 -17.04
C ASP A 51 -5.84 2.19 -18.21
N PRO A 52 -5.99 0.88 -17.95
CA PRO A 52 -5.90 -0.14 -19.00
C PRO A 52 -7.08 -0.13 -19.98
N LEU A 53 -8.21 0.49 -19.63
CA LEU A 53 -9.40 0.60 -20.47
C LEU A 53 -9.42 1.91 -21.26
N THR A 54 -9.11 3.04 -20.62
CA THR A 54 -9.23 4.37 -21.22
C THR A 54 -7.91 4.93 -21.74
N GLY A 55 -6.77 4.47 -21.21
CA GLY A 55 -5.44 5.02 -21.47
C GLY A 55 -5.16 6.34 -20.75
N GLU A 56 -6.10 6.87 -19.96
CA GLU A 56 -5.92 8.11 -19.22
C GLU A 56 -4.99 7.92 -18.03
N MET A 57 -4.21 8.94 -17.69
CA MET A 57 -3.39 8.92 -16.49
C MET A 57 -4.26 9.12 -15.25
N VAL A 58 -4.28 8.13 -14.37
CA VAL A 58 -5.03 8.13 -13.11
C VAL A 58 -4.06 7.96 -11.94
N GLU A 59 -4.43 8.48 -10.77
CA GLU A 59 -3.67 8.24 -9.54
C GLU A 59 -4.07 6.88 -8.94
N VAL A 60 -3.09 5.99 -8.79
CA VAL A 60 -3.30 4.65 -8.24
C VAL A 60 -2.72 4.58 -6.83
N LEU A 61 -3.58 4.23 -5.87
CA LEU A 61 -3.18 3.91 -4.51
C LEU A 61 -2.64 2.48 -4.47
N TRP A 62 -1.34 2.35 -4.27
CA TRP A 62 -0.70 1.10 -3.90
C TRP A 62 -0.67 1.01 -2.39
N VAL A 63 -1.29 -0.01 -1.81
CA VAL A 63 -1.38 -0.21 -0.37
C VAL A 63 -1.05 -1.64 -0.03
N LYS A 64 -0.34 -1.86 1.08
CA LYS A 64 -0.01 -3.22 1.57
C LYS A 64 -1.28 -4.08 1.58
N GLY A 65 -1.19 -5.28 1.02
CA GLY A 65 -2.31 -6.20 1.02
C GLY A 65 -2.59 -6.81 2.40
N SER A 66 -3.83 -7.29 2.58
CA SER A 66 -4.29 -7.91 3.82
C SER A 66 -3.47 -9.14 4.22
N GLY A 67 -3.08 -9.23 5.50
CA GLY A 67 -2.29 -10.34 6.04
C GLY A 67 -0.84 -10.46 5.55
N GLY A 68 -0.36 -9.51 4.72
CA GLY A 68 1.03 -9.48 4.28
C GLY A 68 1.98 -8.92 5.35
N ASP A 69 3.18 -9.48 5.44
CA ASP A 69 4.27 -9.00 6.31
C ASP A 69 5.12 -7.93 5.59
N LEU A 70 5.41 -6.82 6.26
CA LEU A 70 6.15 -5.71 5.67
C LEU A 70 7.63 -6.06 5.41
N GLY A 71 8.25 -6.90 6.24
CA GLY A 71 9.67 -7.23 6.16
C GLY A 71 10.02 -8.18 5.02
N SER A 72 9.01 -8.79 4.41
CA SER A 72 9.13 -9.72 3.29
C SER A 72 8.26 -9.33 2.10
N ALA A 73 7.85 -8.06 2.03
CA ALA A 73 7.01 -7.54 0.98
C ALA A 73 7.73 -7.56 -0.39
N ASN A 74 6.93 -7.80 -1.42
CA ASN A 74 7.29 -7.62 -2.83
C ASN A 74 6.13 -6.91 -3.53
N ALA A 75 6.28 -6.53 -4.80
CA ALA A 75 5.24 -5.82 -5.55
C ALA A 75 3.87 -6.54 -5.52
N GLY A 76 3.85 -7.88 -5.62
CA GLY A 76 2.63 -8.70 -5.53
C GLY A 76 1.98 -8.72 -4.12
N GLY A 77 2.70 -8.25 -3.11
CA GLY A 77 2.19 -8.05 -1.76
C GLY A 77 1.26 -6.85 -1.61
N PHE A 78 1.17 -5.97 -2.62
CA PHE A 78 0.38 -4.74 -2.60
C PHE A 78 -0.89 -4.84 -3.44
N ALA A 79 -1.98 -4.30 -2.92
CA ALA A 79 -3.19 -4.01 -3.66
C ALA A 79 -3.04 -2.68 -4.40
N SER A 80 -3.70 -2.57 -5.56
CA SER A 80 -3.75 -1.33 -6.35
C SER A 80 -5.20 -0.89 -6.50
N LEU A 81 -5.51 0.34 -6.11
CA LEU A 81 -6.85 0.91 -6.14
C LEU A 81 -6.86 2.24 -6.90
N TYR A 82 -7.94 2.55 -7.59
CA TYR A 82 -8.22 3.88 -8.11
C TYR A 82 -8.42 4.85 -6.94
N GLN A 83 -7.53 5.84 -6.79
CA GLN A 83 -7.54 6.75 -5.64
C GLN A 83 -8.83 7.58 -5.56
N ASP A 84 -9.35 8.03 -6.69
CA ASP A 84 -10.58 8.81 -6.78
C ASP A 84 -11.80 8.01 -6.30
N LYS A 85 -11.88 6.72 -6.65
CA LYS A 85 -12.94 5.81 -6.18
C LYS A 85 -12.85 5.55 -4.68
N VAL A 86 -11.64 5.40 -4.13
CA VAL A 86 -11.43 5.27 -2.68
C VAL A 86 -11.95 6.51 -1.96
N VAL A 87 -11.52 7.71 -2.38
CA VAL A 87 -11.98 8.97 -1.78
C VAL A 87 -13.50 9.16 -1.91
N ALA A 88 -14.08 8.79 -3.06
CA ALA A 88 -15.53 8.86 -3.25
C ALA A 88 -16.30 7.86 -2.38
N LEU A 89 -15.70 6.70 -2.07
CA LEU A 89 -16.25 5.70 -1.17
C LEU A 89 -16.19 6.19 0.28
N GLU A 90 -15.04 6.69 0.73
CA GLU A 90 -14.84 7.27 2.08
C GLU A 90 -15.85 8.39 2.35
N ALA A 91 -16.05 9.29 1.37
CA ALA A 91 -16.96 10.42 1.49
C ALA A 91 -18.43 10.03 1.76
N LYS A 92 -18.81 8.75 1.57
CA LYS A 92 -20.15 8.25 1.93
C LYS A 92 -20.36 8.10 3.44
N GLY A 93 -19.28 8.08 4.23
CA GLY A 93 -19.36 7.97 5.70
C GLY A 93 -20.04 6.69 6.18
N LEU A 94 -19.87 5.59 5.46
CA LEU A 94 -20.41 4.28 5.83
C LEU A 94 -19.61 3.69 7.02
N PRO A 95 -20.20 2.75 7.79
CA PRO A 95 -19.46 1.96 8.76
C PRO A 95 -18.27 1.24 8.10
N GLU A 96 -17.17 1.09 8.83
CA GLU A 96 -15.92 0.47 8.33
C GLU A 96 -16.15 -0.91 7.72
N ASP A 97 -16.92 -1.78 8.40
CA ASP A 97 -17.26 -3.12 7.92
C ASP A 97 -18.00 -3.11 6.56
N ASP A 98 -18.81 -2.09 6.31
CA ASP A 98 -19.55 -1.94 5.05
C ASP A 98 -18.65 -1.40 3.92
N ILE A 99 -17.63 -0.59 4.26
CA ILE A 99 -16.66 -0.04 3.31
C ILE A 99 -15.70 -1.13 2.81
N VAL A 100 -15.25 -2.03 3.68
CA VAL A 100 -14.24 -3.05 3.34
C VAL A 100 -14.66 -3.89 2.13
N ALA A 101 -15.93 -4.30 2.06
CA ALA A 101 -16.46 -5.07 0.93
C ALA A 101 -16.43 -4.28 -0.39
N LEU A 102 -16.56 -2.95 -0.32
CA LEU A 102 -16.66 -2.06 -1.47
C LEU A 102 -15.30 -1.67 -2.07
N TYR A 103 -14.18 -1.88 -1.38
CA TYR A 103 -12.85 -1.66 -1.96
C TYR A 103 -12.59 -2.51 -3.21
N SER A 104 -13.24 -3.66 -3.35
CA SER A 104 -13.18 -4.48 -4.56
C SER A 104 -13.66 -3.76 -5.84
N HIS A 105 -14.57 -2.78 -5.70
CA HIS A 105 -14.99 -1.91 -6.80
C HIS A 105 -13.99 -0.79 -7.12
N CYS A 106 -13.04 -0.55 -6.22
CA CYS A 106 -11.96 0.40 -6.39
C CYS A 106 -10.72 -0.22 -7.03
N THR A 107 -10.67 -1.54 -7.25
CA THR A 107 -9.49 -2.23 -7.79
C THR A 107 -9.02 -1.68 -9.13
N PHE A 108 -7.76 -1.28 -9.19
CA PHE A 108 -7.05 -0.91 -10.40
C PHE A 108 -6.50 -2.15 -11.11
N ASN A 109 -6.66 -2.21 -12.43
CA ASN A 109 -6.09 -3.22 -13.34
C ASN A 109 -6.26 -4.68 -12.87
N LEU A 110 -7.45 -5.00 -12.34
CA LEU A 110 -7.84 -6.35 -11.91
C LEU A 110 -6.86 -6.99 -10.91
N ASN A 111 -6.12 -6.20 -10.12
CA ASN A 111 -5.21 -6.72 -9.12
C ASN A 111 -5.98 -7.57 -8.09
N PRO A 112 -5.68 -8.88 -7.96
CA PRO A 112 -6.45 -9.78 -7.11
C PRO A 112 -6.11 -9.63 -5.62
N ARG A 113 -5.09 -8.83 -5.27
CA ARG A 113 -4.66 -8.66 -3.89
C ARG A 113 -5.65 -7.76 -3.15
N ALA A 114 -6.31 -8.31 -2.13
CA ALA A 114 -7.13 -7.52 -1.23
C ALA A 114 -6.26 -6.48 -0.49
N CYS A 115 -6.73 -5.24 -0.42
CA CYS A 115 -6.09 -4.17 0.35
C CYS A 115 -6.15 -4.46 1.86
N SER A 116 -5.33 -3.74 2.64
CA SER A 116 -5.41 -3.80 4.10
C SER A 116 -6.78 -3.34 4.59
N ILE A 117 -7.21 -3.85 5.75
CA ILE A 117 -8.45 -3.40 6.40
C ILE A 117 -8.35 -1.94 6.84
N ASP A 118 -7.15 -1.48 7.21
CA ASP A 118 -6.89 -0.09 7.60
C ASP A 118 -6.69 0.83 6.38
N THR A 119 -7.17 0.43 5.20
CA THR A 119 -7.23 1.36 4.07
C THR A 119 -8.26 2.43 4.45
N PRO A 120 -7.89 3.72 4.46
CA PRO A 120 -8.77 4.79 4.89
C PRO A 120 -10.07 4.83 4.07
#